data_AF-A0A3N6CJZ4-F1
#
_entry.id   AF-A0A3N6CJZ4-F1
#
_cell.length_a   1.000
_cell.length_b   1.000
_cell.length_c   1.000
_cell.angle_alpha   90.00
_cell.angle_beta   90.00
_cell.angle_gamma   90.00
#
_symmetry.space_group_name_H-M   'P 1'
#
loop_
_entity.id
_entity.type
_entity.pdbx_description
1 polymer ?
#
loop_
_entity_poly.entity_id
_entity_poly.type
_entity_poly.pdbx_seq_one_letter_code
_entity_poly.pdbx_strand_id
1 'polypeptide(L)'
;MTVFILVSGVFTGPQVWDDVAARLTSAGAEVHAVALTGLGGTGPSVVGPAVDLETHIADVIAVIDRVRGEQGQEIVLVGHDYGIHPALGAADRRAESVARIVYLDSGLPQDGVPALAAVADQGLREEVLRAAEGGEGALPPPTRDAWRLWGSTADLPDAALDRLTALAAPQPLGTLLQPLRLTGAAATVPMAGVLCVGNGAGIAMVQARVDLGEPSLQALADPRVTFFELPTGHWPMLSGPTALAVTLLKAAAGEGHRLTPADTTKPPAHLRPFLLDVPELPRERTDNLDLYLPPTADSPRPAVVFVHGGPVPAGASPTPRDWPTLRGYARYAADRGVVGATLDHRLHAVTDYERAAADVADAVERVRADPRVDADRVALWFFSGSGPLTADWMGKPPPWLRCLAADYPIMAPLPNWGRLDARFHPADAVAHAGALPLVLVRAGLESAEIAATVEEFLAAARRCGADVEVVDVPSGHHGFETVDPTDESRAAVHRAMGTVLRHLTA
;
A
#
# COMPACT_ATOMS: atom_id res chain seq x y z
N MET A 1 -22.00 18.21 -23.23
CA MET A 1 -21.56 16.88 -23.75
C MET A 1 -20.23 16.56 -23.10
N THR A 2 -20.03 15.34 -22.61
CA THR A 2 -18.76 14.96 -21.97
C THR A 2 -17.80 14.41 -23.01
N VAL A 3 -16.55 14.87 -22.98
CA VAL A 3 -15.46 14.38 -23.84
C VAL A 3 -14.45 13.66 -22.96
N PHE A 4 -14.28 12.36 -23.15
CA PHE A 4 -13.26 11.58 -22.46
C PHE A 4 -11.98 11.53 -23.28
N ILE A 5 -10.86 11.90 -22.66
CA ILE A 5 -9.52 11.69 -23.20
C ILE A 5 -8.87 10.58 -22.37
N LEU A 6 -8.57 9.44 -22.99
CA LEU A 6 -8.08 8.24 -22.32
C LEU A 6 -6.59 8.06 -22.61
N VAL A 7 -5.76 8.02 -21.57
CA VAL A 7 -4.30 7.93 -21.66
C VAL A 7 -3.83 6.62 -21.02
N SER A 8 -3.19 5.79 -21.83
CA SER A 8 -2.76 4.44 -21.45
C SER A 8 -1.49 4.41 -20.58
N GLY A 9 -1.34 3.35 -19.78
CA GLY A 9 -0.17 3.07 -18.95
C GLY A 9 1.05 2.56 -19.73
N VAL A 10 2.07 2.13 -19.00
CA VAL A 10 3.33 1.66 -19.62
C VAL A 10 3.11 0.55 -20.63
N PHE A 11 3.89 0.55 -21.72
CA PHE A 11 3.86 -0.44 -22.81
C PHE A 11 2.54 -0.55 -23.59
N THR A 12 1.48 0.16 -23.20
CA THR A 12 0.13 -0.01 -23.77
C THR A 12 -0.27 1.16 -24.65
N GLY A 13 -0.97 0.87 -25.75
CA GLY A 13 -1.49 1.85 -26.70
C GLY A 13 -2.98 2.12 -26.53
N PRO A 14 -3.58 2.91 -27.45
CA PRO A 14 -5.01 3.22 -27.47
C PRO A 14 -5.94 1.99 -27.44
N GLN A 15 -5.48 0.88 -28.00
CA GLN A 15 -6.26 -0.34 -28.22
C GLN A 15 -6.73 -0.99 -26.90
N VAL A 16 -6.06 -0.69 -25.78
CA VAL A 16 -6.49 -1.17 -24.45
C VAL A 16 -7.86 -0.60 -24.06
N TRP A 17 -8.26 0.53 -24.66
CA TRP A 17 -9.50 1.23 -24.35
C TRP A 17 -10.69 0.88 -25.24
N ASP A 18 -10.52 0.07 -26.28
CA ASP A 18 -11.55 -0.17 -27.31
C ASP A 18 -12.95 -0.45 -26.72
N ASP A 19 -13.04 -1.37 -25.76
CA ASP A 19 -14.31 -1.76 -25.14
C ASP A 19 -14.90 -0.68 -24.23
N VAL A 20 -14.05 0.06 -23.53
CA VAL A 20 -14.47 1.18 -22.66
C VAL A 20 -14.97 2.33 -23.52
N ALA A 21 -14.24 2.67 -24.59
CA ALA A 21 -14.59 3.73 -25.52
C ALA A 21 -15.91 3.46 -26.23
N ALA A 22 -16.15 2.21 -26.67
CA ALA A 22 -17.43 1.81 -27.26
C ALA A 22 -18.61 2.02 -26.29
N ARG A 23 -18.41 1.73 -25.00
CA ARG A 23 -19.44 1.87 -23.95
C ARG A 23 -19.72 3.31 -23.59
N LEU A 24 -18.68 4.13 -23.42
CA LEU A 24 -18.81 5.58 -23.20
C LEU A 24 -19.49 6.26 -24.40
N THR A 25 -19.12 5.87 -25.62
CA THR A 25 -19.77 6.37 -26.86
C THR A 25 -21.25 5.99 -26.91
N SER A 26 -21.59 4.74 -26.57
CA SER A 26 -22.98 4.27 -26.49
C SER A 26 -23.80 5.03 -25.43
N ALA A 27 -23.14 5.59 -24.41
CA ALA A 27 -23.75 6.44 -23.40
C ALA A 27 -23.84 7.93 -23.81
N GLY A 28 -23.43 8.27 -25.04
CA GLY A 28 -23.52 9.63 -25.59
C GLY A 28 -22.31 10.53 -25.30
N ALA A 29 -21.21 9.97 -24.80
CA ALA A 29 -19.96 10.71 -24.64
C ALA A 29 -19.12 10.69 -25.92
N GLU A 30 -18.32 11.72 -26.14
CA GLU A 30 -17.24 11.69 -27.13
C GLU A 30 -15.98 11.09 -26.49
N VAL A 31 -15.23 10.26 -27.21
CA VAL A 31 -14.07 9.55 -26.65
C VAL A 31 -12.86 9.63 -27.56
N HIS A 32 -11.72 9.98 -27.00
CA HIS A 32 -10.42 10.01 -27.68
C HIS A 32 -9.38 9.23 -26.85
N ALA A 33 -9.00 8.06 -27.32
CA ALA A 33 -7.84 7.35 -26.78
C ALA A 33 -6.55 7.93 -27.40
N VAL A 34 -5.62 8.39 -26.56
CA VAL A 34 -4.41 9.10 -26.99
C VAL A 34 -3.37 8.10 -27.50
N ALA A 35 -2.92 8.28 -28.74
CA ALA A 35 -1.77 7.56 -29.29
C ALA A 35 -0.48 8.28 -28.88
N LEU A 36 0.10 7.88 -27.75
CA LEU A 36 1.35 8.44 -27.26
C LEU A 36 2.50 8.08 -28.21
N THR A 37 3.36 9.04 -28.52
CA THR A 37 4.49 8.86 -29.44
C THR A 37 5.39 7.73 -28.95
N GLY A 38 5.62 6.72 -29.78
CA GLY A 38 6.40 5.54 -29.41
C GLY A 38 5.59 4.40 -28.76
N LEU A 39 4.32 4.63 -28.41
CA LEU A 39 3.39 3.64 -27.89
C LEU A 39 2.14 3.55 -28.80
N GLY A 40 2.06 2.49 -29.63
CA GLY A 40 0.84 2.22 -30.43
C GLY A 40 1.00 2.13 -31.95
N GLY A 41 2.22 1.95 -32.48
CA GLY A 41 2.45 1.69 -33.91
C GLY A 41 2.96 0.27 -34.18
N THR A 42 2.44 -0.40 -35.20
CA THR A 42 2.97 -1.67 -35.75
C THR A 42 4.24 -1.47 -36.58
N GLY A 43 4.97 -0.36 -36.38
CA GLY A 43 6.12 0.05 -37.17
C GLY A 43 7.43 -0.02 -36.37
N PRO A 44 8.59 -0.07 -37.04
CA PRO A 44 9.87 0.03 -36.36
C PRO A 44 9.94 1.33 -35.56
N SER A 45 10.38 1.23 -34.30
CA SER A 45 10.64 2.36 -33.41
C SER A 45 11.30 3.48 -34.21
N VAL A 46 10.65 4.64 -34.29
CA VAL A 46 11.22 5.79 -34.97
C VAL A 46 12.48 6.17 -34.19
N VAL A 47 13.64 5.92 -34.80
CA VAL A 47 14.94 6.42 -34.36
C VAL A 47 14.97 7.93 -34.68
N GLY A 48 14.18 8.68 -33.92
CA GLY A 48 14.11 10.14 -33.88
C GLY A 48 14.49 10.65 -32.49
N PRO A 49 14.49 11.97 -32.22
CA PRO A 49 14.94 12.53 -30.93
C PRO A 49 14.33 11.78 -29.74
N ALA A 50 15.14 11.56 -28.70
CA ALA A 50 14.79 10.71 -27.55
C ALA A 50 13.40 11.09 -27.01
N VAL A 51 12.41 10.21 -27.22
CA VAL A 51 11.05 10.40 -26.74
C VAL A 51 11.07 10.47 -25.21
N ASP A 52 10.49 11.54 -24.67
CA ASP A 52 10.49 11.86 -23.26
C ASP A 52 9.08 12.19 -22.74
N LEU A 53 8.96 12.52 -21.45
CA LEU A 53 7.68 12.82 -20.82
C LEU A 53 7.03 14.08 -21.43
N GLU A 54 7.81 15.10 -21.80
CA GLU A 54 7.28 16.30 -22.47
C GLU A 54 6.71 15.99 -23.87
N THR A 55 7.29 15.03 -24.58
CA THR A 55 6.73 14.51 -25.84
C THR A 55 5.33 13.93 -25.60
N HIS A 56 5.18 13.06 -24.60
CA HIS A 56 3.86 12.49 -24.25
C HIS A 56 2.87 13.54 -23.73
N ILE A 57 3.33 14.55 -22.98
CA ILE A 57 2.49 15.69 -22.57
C ILE A 57 1.97 16.45 -23.80
N ALA A 58 2.83 16.68 -24.79
CA ALA A 58 2.45 17.36 -26.03
C ALA A 58 1.39 16.57 -26.82
N ASP A 59 1.47 15.25 -26.86
CA ASP A 59 0.46 14.39 -27.49
C ASP A 59 -0.93 14.55 -26.85
N VAL A 60 -0.98 14.56 -25.51
CA VAL A 60 -2.25 14.79 -24.78
C VAL A 60 -2.78 16.21 -25.00
N ILE A 61 -1.91 17.22 -24.97
CA ILE A 61 -2.30 18.62 -25.26
C ILE A 61 -2.85 18.75 -26.67
N ALA A 62 -2.27 18.10 -27.67
CA ALA A 62 -2.77 18.16 -29.04
C ALA A 62 -4.20 17.61 -29.15
N VAL A 63 -4.54 16.57 -28.38
CA VAL A 63 -5.91 16.05 -28.29
C VAL A 63 -6.83 17.05 -27.59
N ILE A 64 -6.43 17.62 -26.45
CA ILE A 64 -7.21 18.66 -25.74
C ILE A 64 -7.47 19.85 -26.66
N ASP A 65 -6.44 20.35 -27.36
CA ASP A 65 -6.54 21.54 -28.20
C ASP A 65 -7.40 21.32 -29.45
N ARG A 66 -7.51 20.07 -29.92
CA ARG A 66 -8.38 19.67 -31.04
C ARG A 66 -9.85 19.61 -30.65
N VAL A 67 -10.16 19.18 -29.43
CA VAL A 67 -11.55 18.95 -28.98
C VAL A 67 -12.11 20.11 -28.18
N ARG A 68 -11.28 21.02 -27.65
CA ARG A 68 -11.75 22.19 -26.92
C ARG A 68 -12.41 23.21 -27.85
N GLY A 69 -13.42 23.91 -27.35
CA GLY A 69 -13.95 25.12 -27.97
C GLY A 69 -15.42 25.08 -28.38
N GLU A 70 -16.10 23.94 -28.27
CA GLU A 70 -17.56 23.92 -28.42
C GLU A 70 -18.24 24.28 -27.09
N GLN A 71 -19.25 25.14 -27.14
CA GLN A 71 -19.96 25.59 -25.94
C GLN A 71 -20.62 24.40 -25.24
N GLY A 72 -20.34 24.22 -23.94
CA GLY A 72 -20.94 23.15 -23.12
C GLY A 72 -20.25 21.79 -23.21
N GLN A 73 -19.02 21.72 -23.74
CA GLN A 73 -18.15 20.54 -23.62
C GLN A 73 -17.44 20.51 -22.27
N GLU A 74 -17.44 19.34 -21.63
CA GLU A 74 -16.68 19.07 -20.41
C GLU A 74 -15.63 18.00 -20.69
N ILE A 75 -14.35 18.39 -20.66
CA ILE A 75 -13.24 17.45 -20.90
C ILE A 75 -12.90 16.72 -19.60
N VAL A 76 -12.98 15.40 -19.65
CA VAL A 76 -12.56 14.49 -18.58
C VAL A 76 -11.32 13.74 -19.04
N LEU A 77 -10.20 14.02 -18.37
CA LEU A 77 -8.91 13.44 -18.72
C LEU A 77 -8.62 12.24 -17.81
N VAL A 78 -8.56 11.05 -18.37
CA VAL A 78 -8.36 9.78 -17.65
C VAL A 78 -6.94 9.30 -17.90
N GLY A 79 -6.13 9.22 -16.85
CA GLY A 79 -4.79 8.63 -16.89
C GLY A 79 -4.78 7.30 -16.16
N HIS A 80 -4.47 6.22 -16.88
CA HIS A 80 -4.24 4.90 -16.28
C HIS A 80 -2.74 4.71 -16.02
N ASP A 81 -2.38 4.23 -14.82
CA ASP A 81 -0.98 3.89 -14.48
C ASP A 81 -0.01 5.05 -14.83
N TYR A 82 1.04 4.82 -15.64
CA TYR A 82 1.97 5.82 -16.13
C TYR A 82 1.26 6.97 -16.87
N GLY A 83 0.16 6.68 -17.58
CA GLY A 83 -0.61 7.64 -18.38
C GLY A 83 -1.12 8.83 -17.57
N ILE A 84 -1.19 8.73 -16.23
CA ILE A 84 -1.49 9.87 -15.38
C ILE A 84 -0.44 10.98 -15.41
N HIS A 85 0.84 10.66 -15.69
CA HIS A 85 1.92 11.65 -15.73
C HIS A 85 1.75 12.64 -16.90
N PRO A 86 1.66 12.18 -18.17
CA PRO A 86 1.40 13.09 -19.27
C PRO A 86 0.01 13.73 -19.19
N ALA A 87 -1.00 13.02 -18.67
CA ALA A 87 -2.32 13.58 -18.42
C ALA A 87 -2.26 14.78 -17.46
N LEU A 88 -1.61 14.61 -16.30
CA LEU A 88 -1.48 15.67 -15.30
C LEU A 88 -0.66 16.86 -15.83
N GLY A 89 0.44 16.60 -16.54
CA GLY A 89 1.25 17.64 -17.16
C GLY A 89 0.48 18.45 -18.22
N ALA A 90 -0.40 17.80 -18.98
CA ALA A 90 -1.26 18.45 -19.96
C ALA A 90 -2.39 19.24 -19.28
N ALA A 91 -3.03 18.68 -18.25
CA ALA A 91 -4.05 19.37 -17.46
C ALA A 91 -3.49 20.61 -16.76
N ASP A 92 -2.26 20.56 -16.25
CA ASP A 92 -1.59 21.72 -15.66
C ASP A 92 -1.41 22.86 -16.68
N ARG A 93 -1.06 22.54 -17.93
CA ARG A 93 -0.90 23.51 -19.03
C ARG A 93 -2.22 23.96 -19.67
N ARG A 94 -3.34 23.30 -19.36
CA ARG A 94 -4.68 23.52 -19.93
C ARG A 94 -5.78 23.46 -18.86
N ALA A 95 -5.49 23.96 -17.66
CA ALA A 95 -6.38 23.80 -16.51
C ALA A 95 -7.78 24.36 -16.76
N GLU A 96 -7.90 25.46 -17.51
CA GLU A 96 -9.18 26.07 -17.89
C GLU A 96 -10.02 25.23 -18.86
N SER A 97 -9.39 24.31 -19.61
CA SER A 97 -10.08 23.44 -20.57
C SER A 97 -10.55 22.12 -19.94
N VAL A 98 -9.94 21.70 -18.83
CA VAL A 98 -10.18 20.37 -18.24
C VAL A 98 -11.17 20.49 -17.08
N ALA A 99 -12.30 19.80 -17.20
CA ALA A 99 -13.34 19.79 -16.17
C ALA A 99 -13.01 18.83 -15.01
N ARG A 100 -12.30 17.73 -15.29
CA ARG A 100 -11.87 16.75 -14.28
C ARG A 100 -10.70 15.91 -14.75
N ILE A 101 -9.85 15.53 -13.80
CA ILE A 101 -8.79 14.52 -13.98
C ILE A 101 -9.21 13.24 -13.25
N VAL A 102 -9.15 12.10 -13.93
CA VAL A 102 -9.40 10.78 -13.36
C VAL A 102 -8.09 10.00 -13.28
N TYR A 103 -7.71 9.64 -12.05
CA TYR A 103 -6.55 8.84 -11.71
C TYR A 103 -7.01 7.39 -11.65
N LEU A 104 -6.74 6.62 -12.69
CA LEU A 104 -7.19 5.24 -12.79
C LEU A 104 -6.06 4.29 -12.42
N ASP A 105 -6.19 3.68 -11.26
CA ASP A 105 -5.23 2.75 -10.68
C ASP A 105 -3.76 3.23 -10.80
N SER A 106 -3.55 4.48 -10.41
CA SER A 106 -2.28 5.18 -10.55
C SER A 106 -1.86 5.83 -9.23
N GLY A 107 -0.56 6.11 -9.09
CA GLY A 107 -0.06 6.99 -8.03
C GLY A 107 -0.52 8.45 -8.19
N LEU A 108 -0.07 9.30 -7.27
CA LEU A 108 -0.25 10.75 -7.32
C LEU A 108 1.08 11.40 -7.72
N PRO A 109 1.29 11.74 -9.02
CA PRO A 109 2.54 12.36 -9.43
C PRO A 109 2.76 13.71 -8.73
N GLN A 110 4.02 14.00 -8.43
CA GLN A 110 4.43 15.24 -7.79
C GLN A 110 5.36 16.02 -8.72
N ASP A 111 5.39 17.35 -8.57
CA ASP A 111 6.35 18.19 -9.27
C ASP A 111 7.79 17.76 -8.94
N GLY A 112 8.60 17.65 -9.99
CA GLY A 112 9.99 17.21 -9.91
C GLY A 112 10.22 15.74 -9.64
N VAL A 113 9.16 14.92 -9.55
CA VAL A 113 9.27 13.48 -9.38
C VAL A 113 9.10 12.78 -10.73
N PRO A 114 10.04 11.89 -11.14
CA PRO A 114 9.92 11.13 -12.38
C PRO A 114 8.89 9.98 -12.23
N ALA A 115 8.28 9.56 -13.34
CA ALA A 115 7.28 8.50 -13.31
C ALA A 115 7.80 7.16 -12.79
N LEU A 116 9.10 6.91 -12.94
CA LEU A 116 9.76 5.72 -12.39
C LEU A 116 9.56 5.59 -10.86
N ALA A 117 9.41 6.70 -10.13
CA ALA A 117 9.20 6.65 -8.69
C ALA A 117 7.84 6.01 -8.29
N ALA A 118 6.88 5.94 -9.22
CA ALA A 118 5.58 5.31 -8.99
C ALA A 118 5.62 3.78 -9.23
N VAL A 119 6.70 3.23 -9.80
CA VAL A 119 6.86 1.78 -9.98
C VAL A 119 7.14 1.14 -8.62
N ALA A 120 6.20 0.32 -8.14
CA ALA A 120 6.26 -0.29 -6.83
C ALA A 120 7.48 -1.22 -6.66
N ASP A 121 7.75 -2.06 -7.66
CA ASP A 121 8.85 -3.03 -7.62
C ASP A 121 10.22 -2.34 -7.69
N GLN A 122 10.98 -2.44 -6.60
CA GLN A 122 12.33 -1.86 -6.54
C GLN A 122 13.28 -2.48 -7.59
N GLY A 123 13.20 -3.80 -7.79
CA GLY A 123 14.06 -4.49 -8.76
C GLY A 123 13.82 -4.00 -10.19
N LEU A 124 12.55 -3.74 -10.56
CA LEU A 124 12.22 -3.11 -11.85
C LEU A 124 12.75 -1.68 -11.93
N ARG A 125 12.64 -0.88 -10.86
CA ARG A 125 13.23 0.47 -10.85
C ARG A 125 14.73 0.43 -11.11
N GLU A 126 15.46 -0.48 -10.46
CA GLU A 126 16.89 -0.67 -10.66
C GLU A 126 17.24 -1.21 -12.05
N GLU A 127 16.39 -2.07 -12.63
CA GLU A 127 16.54 -2.54 -14.01
C GLU A 127 16.39 -1.39 -15.02
N VAL A 128 15.39 -0.54 -14.86
CA VAL A 128 15.19 0.65 -15.68
C VAL A 128 16.38 1.60 -15.61
N LEU A 129 16.90 1.85 -14.41
CA LEU A 129 18.09 2.69 -14.21
C LEU A 129 19.32 2.09 -14.89
N ARG A 130 19.56 0.79 -14.74
CA ARG A 130 20.68 0.09 -15.38
C ARG A 130 20.58 0.10 -16.91
N ALA A 131 19.39 -0.09 -17.47
CA ALA A 131 19.15 0.00 -18.91
C ALA A 131 19.54 1.39 -19.44
N ALA A 132 19.13 2.45 -18.73
CA ALA A 132 19.47 3.82 -19.08
C ALA A 132 20.97 4.11 -18.99
N GLU A 133 21.63 3.66 -17.92
CA GLU A 133 23.10 3.76 -17.76
C GLU A 133 23.86 2.99 -18.85
N GLY A 134 23.29 1.88 -19.33
CA GLY A 134 23.78 1.08 -20.45
C GLY A 134 23.60 1.74 -21.82
N GLY A 135 22.93 2.89 -21.90
CA GLY A 135 22.67 3.62 -23.15
C GLY A 135 21.48 3.09 -23.95
N GLU A 136 20.61 2.29 -23.34
CA GLU A 136 19.36 1.87 -23.96
C GLU A 136 18.42 3.07 -24.14
N GLY A 137 17.62 3.09 -25.20
CA GLY A 137 16.65 4.16 -25.47
C GLY A 137 15.23 3.84 -25.01
N ALA A 138 14.91 2.55 -24.83
CA ALA A 138 13.60 2.07 -24.46
C ALA A 138 13.70 0.76 -23.68
N LEU A 139 12.79 0.57 -22.74
CA LEU A 139 12.60 -0.66 -21.99
C LEU A 139 11.77 -1.64 -22.84
N PRO A 140 12.20 -2.90 -23.02
CA PRO A 140 11.41 -3.90 -23.73
C PRO A 140 10.07 -4.17 -23.01
N PRO A 141 9.01 -4.52 -23.75
CA PRO A 141 7.74 -4.87 -23.14
C PRO A 141 7.85 -6.16 -22.30
N PRO A 142 7.04 -6.30 -21.24
CA PRO A 142 7.05 -7.50 -20.40
C PRO A 142 6.63 -8.74 -21.20
N THR A 143 7.19 -9.88 -20.85
CA THR A 143 6.64 -11.17 -21.27
C THR A 143 5.29 -11.40 -20.60
N ARG A 144 4.51 -12.35 -21.14
CA ARG A 144 3.18 -12.71 -20.62
C ARG A 144 3.16 -12.87 -19.08
N ASP A 145 4.13 -13.61 -18.53
CA ASP A 145 4.20 -13.92 -17.11
C ASP A 145 4.78 -12.77 -16.26
N ALA A 146 5.45 -11.80 -16.90
CA ALA A 146 6.05 -10.65 -16.25
C ALA A 146 5.07 -9.48 -16.06
N TRP A 147 3.89 -9.50 -16.70
CA TRP A 147 2.86 -8.47 -16.51
C TRP A 147 2.49 -8.25 -15.05
N ARG A 148 2.45 -9.32 -14.25
CA ARG A 148 2.15 -9.25 -12.80
C ARG A 148 3.11 -8.34 -12.00
N LEU A 149 4.29 -8.02 -12.53
CA LEU A 149 5.25 -7.11 -11.90
C LEU A 149 4.91 -5.64 -12.12
N TRP A 150 4.10 -5.35 -13.15
CA TRP A 150 3.62 -4.02 -13.51
C TRP A 150 2.21 -3.74 -12.99
N GLY A 151 1.57 -4.73 -12.36
CA GLY A 151 0.25 -4.62 -11.75
C GLY A 151 -0.44 -5.98 -11.68
N SER A 152 -1.43 -6.11 -10.80
CA SER A 152 -2.22 -7.33 -10.65
C SER A 152 -2.93 -7.71 -11.94
N THR A 153 -2.66 -8.92 -12.44
CA THR A 153 -3.36 -9.48 -13.62
C THR A 153 -4.64 -10.23 -13.22
N ALA A 154 -5.13 -10.06 -12.00
CA ALA A 154 -6.32 -10.73 -11.51
C ALA A 154 -7.54 -10.44 -12.40
N ASP A 155 -8.34 -11.48 -12.64
CA ASP A 155 -9.58 -11.44 -13.43
C ASP A 155 -9.42 -11.07 -14.90
N LEU A 156 -8.20 -10.97 -15.43
CA LEU A 156 -7.99 -10.89 -16.88
C LEU A 156 -8.27 -12.26 -17.51
N PRO A 157 -9.14 -12.35 -18.53
CA PRO A 157 -9.23 -13.55 -19.35
C PRO A 157 -7.89 -13.82 -20.05
N ASP A 158 -7.51 -15.09 -20.20
CA ASP A 158 -6.25 -15.47 -20.86
C ASP A 158 -6.08 -14.83 -22.24
N ALA A 159 -7.14 -14.80 -23.03
CA ALA A 159 -7.14 -14.17 -24.35
C ALA A 159 -6.89 -12.64 -24.29
N ALA A 160 -7.34 -11.98 -23.21
CA ALA A 160 -7.08 -10.56 -23.00
C ALA A 160 -5.62 -10.32 -22.60
N LEU A 161 -5.04 -11.18 -21.75
CA LEU A 161 -3.63 -11.12 -21.39
C LEU A 161 -2.71 -11.42 -22.59
N ASP A 162 -3.10 -12.37 -23.45
CA ASP A 162 -2.39 -12.66 -24.70
C ASP A 162 -2.44 -11.46 -25.64
N ARG A 163 -3.62 -10.84 -25.80
CA ARG A 163 -3.78 -9.63 -26.63
C ARG A 163 -2.97 -8.45 -26.06
N LEU A 164 -3.01 -8.25 -24.74
CA LEU A 164 -2.23 -7.22 -24.05
C LEU A 164 -0.72 -7.41 -24.33
N THR A 165 -0.23 -8.63 -24.19
CA THR A 165 1.18 -8.98 -24.47
C THR A 165 1.54 -8.78 -25.94
N ALA A 166 0.68 -9.21 -26.87
CA ALA A 166 0.94 -9.11 -28.29
C ALA A 166 0.94 -7.66 -28.83
N LEU A 167 0.20 -6.77 -28.18
CA LEU A 167 0.10 -5.35 -28.54
C LEU A 167 1.07 -4.45 -27.75
N ALA A 168 1.83 -5.02 -26.82
CA ALA A 168 2.78 -4.28 -26.01
C ALA A 168 3.91 -3.68 -26.86
N ALA A 169 4.24 -2.42 -26.61
CA ALA A 169 5.33 -1.70 -27.29
C ALA A 169 6.46 -1.38 -26.30
N PRO A 170 7.73 -1.29 -26.74
CA PRO A 170 8.82 -0.82 -25.90
C PRO A 170 8.52 0.57 -25.31
N GLN A 171 8.78 0.76 -24.02
CA GLN A 171 8.56 2.03 -23.33
C GLN A 171 9.79 2.94 -23.45
N PRO A 172 9.71 4.14 -24.07
CA PRO A 172 10.87 5.03 -24.15
C PRO A 172 11.36 5.46 -22.76
N LEU A 173 12.65 5.27 -22.45
CA LEU A 173 13.16 5.47 -21.09
C LEU A 173 13.08 6.93 -20.62
N GLY A 174 13.21 7.90 -21.55
CA GLY A 174 13.06 9.32 -21.25
C GLY A 174 11.71 9.66 -20.63
N THR A 175 10.65 8.89 -20.96
CA THR A 175 9.30 9.10 -20.43
C THR A 175 9.17 8.69 -18.96
N LEU A 176 9.98 7.73 -18.49
CA LEU A 176 9.98 7.26 -17.12
C LEU A 176 10.96 8.05 -16.23
N LEU A 177 12.06 8.51 -16.82
CA LEU A 177 13.19 9.12 -16.10
C LEU A 177 13.12 10.65 -16.02
N GLN A 178 12.44 11.31 -16.96
CA GLN A 178 12.31 12.77 -16.93
C GLN A 178 11.38 13.19 -15.78
N PRO A 179 11.83 14.09 -14.88
CA PRO A 179 10.97 14.63 -13.83
C PRO A 179 9.77 15.38 -14.41
N LEU A 180 8.58 15.12 -13.88
CA LEU A 180 7.38 15.87 -14.23
C LEU A 180 7.54 17.34 -13.78
N ARG A 181 7.16 18.29 -14.63
CA ARG A 181 7.16 19.73 -14.29
C ARG A 181 5.74 20.27 -14.27
N LEU A 182 5.32 20.78 -13.11
CA LEU A 182 4.00 21.35 -12.86
C LEU A 182 4.12 22.79 -12.36
N THR A 183 3.23 23.66 -12.84
CA THR A 183 3.07 25.03 -12.35
C THR A 183 2.19 25.11 -11.10
N GLY A 184 1.42 24.05 -10.83
CA GLY A 184 0.44 23.97 -9.75
C GLY A 184 -0.99 24.29 -10.20
N ALA A 185 -1.18 24.69 -11.46
CA ALA A 185 -2.50 24.99 -12.02
C ALA A 185 -3.44 23.78 -12.00
N ALA A 186 -2.92 22.55 -12.14
CA ALA A 186 -3.73 21.34 -12.07
C ALA A 186 -4.45 21.16 -10.73
N ALA A 187 -3.97 21.74 -9.63
CA ALA A 187 -4.63 21.67 -8.31
C ALA A 187 -5.98 22.41 -8.26
N THR A 188 -6.27 23.25 -9.26
CA THR A 188 -7.58 23.91 -9.42
C THR A 188 -8.63 22.97 -10.03
N VAL A 189 -8.20 21.92 -10.73
CA VAL A 189 -9.07 20.99 -11.44
C VAL A 189 -9.58 19.90 -10.49
N PRO A 190 -10.90 19.61 -10.46
CA PRO A 190 -11.44 18.48 -9.70
C PRO A 190 -10.80 17.14 -10.07
N MET A 191 -10.73 16.23 -9.09
CA MET A 191 -10.09 14.93 -9.23
C MET A 191 -11.07 13.80 -8.89
N ALA A 192 -10.97 12.69 -9.61
CA ALA A 192 -11.50 11.41 -9.16
C ALA A 192 -10.40 10.34 -9.14
N GLY A 193 -10.26 9.59 -8.05
CA GLY A 193 -9.45 8.38 -7.98
C GLY A 193 -10.32 7.15 -8.22
N VAL A 194 -9.92 6.28 -9.14
CA VAL A 194 -10.55 4.97 -9.35
C VAL A 194 -9.54 3.91 -8.96
N LEU A 195 -9.76 3.27 -7.82
CA LEU A 195 -8.85 2.31 -7.20
C LEU A 195 -9.25 0.88 -7.57
N CYS A 196 -8.32 0.10 -8.12
CA CYS A 196 -8.56 -1.32 -8.37
C CYS A 196 -8.19 -2.11 -7.13
N VAL A 197 -9.19 -2.56 -6.36
CA VAL A 197 -8.93 -3.17 -5.04
C VAL A 197 -8.17 -4.49 -5.18
N GLY A 198 -8.38 -5.23 -6.27
CA GLY A 198 -7.59 -6.43 -6.62
C GLY A 198 -6.13 -6.14 -7.00
N ASN A 199 -5.74 -4.86 -7.13
CA ASN A 199 -4.35 -4.43 -7.23
C ASN A 199 -3.75 -3.98 -5.88
N GLY A 200 -4.53 -3.95 -4.80
CA GLY A 200 -4.05 -3.72 -3.43
C GLY A 200 -4.28 -2.32 -2.86
N ALA A 201 -5.04 -1.45 -3.53
CA ALA A 201 -5.41 -0.14 -2.99
C ALA A 201 -6.94 0.00 -2.91
N GLY A 202 -7.44 0.37 -1.74
CA GLY A 202 -8.85 0.70 -1.51
C GLY A 202 -9.03 2.03 -0.78
N ILE A 203 -10.26 2.55 -0.77
CA ILE A 203 -10.65 3.81 -0.12
C ILE A 203 -10.29 3.78 1.36
N ALA A 204 -10.54 2.67 2.05
CA ALA A 204 -10.21 2.52 3.47
C ALA A 204 -8.69 2.69 3.73
N MET A 205 -7.85 2.14 2.85
CA MET A 205 -6.39 2.30 2.95
C MET A 205 -5.97 3.75 2.69
N VAL A 206 -6.59 4.43 1.70
CA VAL A 206 -6.31 5.85 1.44
C VAL A 206 -6.74 6.71 2.64
N GLN A 207 -7.94 6.48 3.20
CA GLN A 207 -8.42 7.16 4.40
C GLN A 207 -7.45 6.94 5.57
N ALA A 208 -6.97 5.71 5.79
CA ALA A 208 -6.03 5.43 6.86
C ALA A 208 -4.72 6.23 6.72
N ARG A 209 -4.21 6.43 5.50
CA ARG A 209 -3.01 7.25 5.28
C ARG A 209 -3.28 8.76 5.46
N VAL A 210 -4.47 9.23 5.11
CA VAL A 210 -4.92 10.60 5.43
C VAL A 210 -5.01 10.78 6.94
N ASP A 211 -5.59 9.81 7.66
CA ASP A 211 -5.74 9.86 9.11
C ASP A 211 -4.39 9.80 9.85
N LEU A 212 -3.38 9.13 9.28
CA LEU A 212 -1.99 9.17 9.78
C LEU A 212 -1.35 10.56 9.67
N GLY A 213 -1.99 11.52 8.99
CA GLY A 213 -1.53 12.89 8.88
C GLY A 213 -0.47 13.10 7.80
N GLU A 214 -0.37 12.20 6.81
CA GLU A 214 0.60 12.34 5.73
C GLU A 214 0.32 13.65 4.93
N PRO A 215 1.22 14.65 4.95
CA PRO A 215 0.91 15.98 4.40
C PRO A 215 0.57 15.97 2.91
N SER A 216 1.26 15.12 2.12
CA SER A 216 1.01 14.91 0.69
C SER A 216 -0.38 14.37 0.39
N LEU A 217 -1.01 13.69 1.35
CA LEU A 217 -2.31 13.04 1.17
C LEU A 217 -3.47 13.85 1.75
N GLN A 218 -3.21 14.88 2.57
CA GLN A 218 -4.30 15.71 3.12
C GLN A 218 -5.14 16.38 2.03
N ALA A 219 -4.52 16.73 0.89
CA ALA A 219 -5.22 17.29 -0.25
C ALA A 219 -6.30 16.34 -0.83
N LEU A 220 -6.20 15.03 -0.58
CA LEU A 220 -7.20 14.05 -1.02
C LEU A 220 -8.54 14.16 -0.30
N ALA A 221 -8.59 14.88 0.82
CA ALA A 221 -9.84 15.16 1.54
C ALA A 221 -10.52 16.46 1.08
N ASP A 222 -10.01 17.15 0.06
CA ASP A 222 -10.70 18.30 -0.54
C ASP A 222 -12.07 17.86 -1.09
N PRO A 223 -13.16 18.63 -0.89
CA PRO A 223 -14.51 18.28 -1.36
C PRO A 223 -14.64 18.04 -2.88
N ARG A 224 -13.68 18.51 -3.68
CA ARG A 224 -13.59 18.32 -5.13
C ARG A 224 -12.90 17.01 -5.52
N VAL A 225 -12.36 16.27 -4.56
CA VAL A 225 -11.74 14.95 -4.75
C VAL A 225 -12.77 13.87 -4.41
N THR A 226 -12.91 12.90 -5.30
CA THR A 226 -13.83 11.78 -5.14
C THR A 226 -13.12 10.46 -5.43
N PHE A 227 -13.60 9.37 -4.84
CA PHE A 227 -13.02 8.04 -4.99
C PHE A 227 -14.07 7.01 -5.38
N PHE A 228 -13.61 6.03 -6.15
CA PHE A 228 -14.35 4.84 -6.55
C PHE A 228 -13.47 3.61 -6.37
N GLU A 229 -14.11 2.47 -6.16
CA GLU A 229 -13.45 1.17 -6.12
C GLU A 229 -13.97 0.28 -7.25
N LEU A 230 -13.07 -0.45 -7.88
CA LEU A 230 -13.38 -1.52 -8.83
C LEU A 230 -12.80 -2.84 -8.32
N PRO A 231 -13.61 -3.92 -8.26
CA PRO A 231 -13.16 -5.26 -7.86
C PRO A 231 -12.41 -5.94 -9.00
N THR A 232 -11.32 -5.34 -9.47
CA THR A 232 -10.48 -5.83 -10.57
C THR A 232 -9.01 -5.74 -10.19
N GLY A 233 -8.15 -6.44 -10.95
CA GLY A 233 -6.73 -6.11 -11.04
C GLY A 233 -6.45 -4.78 -11.75
N HIS A 234 -5.19 -4.56 -12.12
CA HIS A 234 -4.64 -3.29 -12.61
C HIS A 234 -5.17 -2.82 -13.99
N TRP A 235 -5.77 -3.72 -14.79
CA TRP A 235 -6.30 -3.40 -16.13
C TRP A 235 -7.83 -3.51 -16.21
N PRO A 236 -8.61 -2.65 -15.53
CA PRO A 236 -10.07 -2.71 -15.57
C PRO A 236 -10.68 -2.47 -16.95
N MET A 237 -9.92 -1.91 -17.91
CA MET A 237 -10.36 -1.80 -19.31
C MET A 237 -10.57 -3.18 -19.96
N LEU A 238 -9.83 -4.18 -19.48
CA LEU A 238 -9.83 -5.54 -20.02
C LEU A 238 -10.66 -6.49 -19.15
N SER A 239 -10.55 -6.40 -17.83
CA SER A 239 -11.27 -7.28 -16.90
C SER A 239 -12.69 -6.81 -16.56
N GLY A 240 -12.96 -5.50 -16.62
CA GLY A 240 -14.25 -4.92 -16.21
C GLY A 240 -14.70 -3.68 -16.99
N PRO A 241 -14.67 -3.66 -18.33
CA PRO A 241 -14.90 -2.44 -19.13
C PRO A 241 -16.28 -1.80 -18.89
N THR A 242 -17.30 -2.59 -18.59
CA THR A 242 -18.64 -2.07 -18.26
C THR A 242 -18.66 -1.30 -16.94
N ALA A 243 -18.09 -1.91 -15.89
CA ALA A 243 -18.04 -1.29 -14.57
C ALA A 243 -17.17 -0.02 -14.60
N LEU A 244 -16.05 -0.07 -15.35
CA LEU A 244 -15.19 1.09 -15.55
C LEU A 244 -15.91 2.21 -16.30
N ALA A 245 -16.58 1.93 -17.43
CA ALA A 245 -17.30 2.97 -18.17
C ALA A 245 -18.39 3.66 -17.32
N VAL A 246 -19.16 2.89 -16.54
CA VAL A 246 -20.14 3.45 -15.59
C VAL A 246 -19.46 4.31 -14.54
N THR A 247 -18.32 3.87 -14.02
CA THR A 247 -17.55 4.62 -13.01
C THR A 247 -17.00 5.93 -13.58
N LEU A 248 -16.48 5.92 -14.81
CA LEU A 248 -15.99 7.13 -15.48
C LEU A 248 -17.11 8.15 -15.73
N LEU A 249 -18.33 7.70 -16.07
CA LEU A 249 -19.50 8.58 -16.21
C LEU A 249 -19.90 9.22 -14.87
N LYS A 250 -19.90 8.44 -13.77
CA LYS A 250 -20.15 8.96 -12.41
C LYS A 250 -19.07 9.94 -11.98
N ALA A 251 -17.80 9.60 -12.22
CA ALA A 251 -16.67 10.49 -11.98
C ALA A 251 -16.83 11.79 -12.77
N ALA A 252 -17.22 11.74 -14.05
CA ALA A 252 -17.52 12.91 -14.86
C ALA A 252 -18.65 13.78 -14.30
N ALA A 253 -19.63 13.19 -13.61
CA ALA A 253 -20.69 13.92 -12.90
C ALA A 253 -20.27 14.47 -11.52
N GLY A 254 -19.05 14.19 -11.03
CA GLY A 254 -18.58 14.60 -9.70
C GLY A 254 -19.18 13.78 -8.55
N GLU A 255 -19.72 12.60 -8.86
CA GLU A 255 -20.12 11.60 -7.89
C GLU A 255 -18.89 10.88 -7.31
N GLY A 256 -19.12 10.03 -6.31
CA GLY A 256 -18.08 9.21 -5.69
C GLY A 256 -17.97 9.42 -4.19
N HIS A 257 -17.21 8.55 -3.54
CA HIS A 257 -16.90 8.65 -2.12
C HIS A 257 -15.97 9.84 -1.87
N ARG A 258 -16.22 10.61 -0.81
CA ARG A 258 -15.29 11.67 -0.37
C ARG A 258 -14.65 11.20 0.91
N LEU A 259 -13.32 11.26 0.95
CA LEU A 259 -12.61 11.01 2.19
C LEU A 259 -13.05 12.01 3.24
N THR A 260 -13.06 11.57 4.49
CA THR A 260 -13.30 12.47 5.60
C THR A 260 -11.99 13.22 5.87
N PRO A 261 -11.99 14.57 5.87
CA PRO A 261 -10.84 15.31 6.35
C PRO A 261 -10.50 14.85 7.76
N ALA A 262 -9.21 14.80 8.10
CA ALA A 262 -8.80 14.50 9.47
C ALA A 262 -9.58 15.45 10.41
N ASP A 263 -10.40 14.87 11.28
CA ASP A 263 -11.20 15.63 12.25
C ASP A 263 -10.22 16.29 13.22
N THR A 264 -9.92 17.57 13.02
CA THR A 264 -8.95 18.31 13.84
C THR A 264 -9.40 18.43 15.30
N THR A 265 -10.65 18.09 15.62
CA THR A 265 -11.18 18.06 16.99
C THR A 265 -10.94 16.73 17.71
N LYS A 266 -10.56 15.68 16.98
CA LYS A 266 -10.24 14.36 17.54
C LYS A 266 -8.81 13.95 17.18
N PRO A 267 -8.11 13.23 18.07
CA PRO A 267 -6.84 12.66 17.67
C PRO A 267 -7.04 11.66 16.52
N PRO A 268 -6.09 11.60 15.57
CA PRO A 268 -5.95 10.49 14.63
C PRO A 268 -6.17 9.12 15.29
N ALA A 269 -6.66 8.12 14.54
CA ALA A 269 -6.96 6.80 15.09
C ALA A 269 -5.80 6.23 15.92
N HIS A 270 -4.58 6.25 15.38
CA HIS A 270 -3.37 5.79 16.06
C HIS A 270 -2.98 6.57 17.33
N LEU A 271 -3.57 7.74 17.58
CA LEU A 271 -3.39 8.55 18.79
C LEU A 271 -4.61 8.55 19.73
N ARG A 272 -5.67 7.80 19.40
CA ARG A 272 -6.80 7.61 20.31
C ARG A 272 -6.36 6.73 21.49
N PRO A 273 -7.04 6.84 22.65
CA PRO A 273 -6.70 6.04 23.82
C PRO A 273 -6.71 4.53 23.51
N PHE A 274 -5.79 3.79 24.11
CA PHE A 274 -5.84 2.33 24.11
C PHE A 274 -7.16 1.86 24.71
N LEU A 275 -7.79 0.84 24.11
CA LEU A 275 -9.11 0.41 24.56
C LEU A 275 -9.13 0.04 26.05
N LEU A 276 -8.09 -0.64 26.57
CA LEU A 276 -8.08 -1.12 27.95
C LEU A 276 -7.58 -0.08 28.95
N ASP A 277 -8.23 -0.04 30.11
CA ASP A 277 -7.77 0.72 31.27
C ASP A 277 -6.64 -0.05 31.96
N VAL A 278 -5.40 0.39 31.75
CA VAL A 278 -4.18 -0.22 32.28
C VAL A 278 -3.45 0.80 33.15
N PRO A 279 -2.86 0.39 34.29
CA PRO A 279 -2.13 1.30 35.16
C PRO A 279 -1.01 2.04 34.41
N GLU A 280 -0.84 3.32 34.75
CA GLU A 280 0.34 4.06 34.29
C GLU A 280 1.58 3.49 34.96
N LEU A 281 2.60 3.19 34.15
CA LEU A 281 3.89 2.69 34.60
C LEU A 281 5.01 3.55 34.00
N PRO A 282 6.09 3.80 34.76
CA PRO A 282 7.24 4.51 34.22
C PRO A 282 7.87 3.71 33.08
N ARG A 283 8.39 4.42 32.09
CA ARG A 283 9.17 3.83 31.01
C ARG A 283 10.62 4.26 31.09
N GLU A 284 11.53 3.35 30.77
CA GLU A 284 12.94 3.61 30.62
C GLU A 284 13.30 3.65 29.13
N ARG A 285 13.68 4.82 28.62
CA ARG A 285 13.98 5.04 27.21
C ARG A 285 15.49 4.94 26.97
N THR A 286 15.87 4.15 25.98
CA THR A 286 17.24 4.08 25.43
C THR A 286 17.16 4.03 23.92
N ASP A 287 17.70 5.05 23.24
CA ASP A 287 17.66 5.22 21.79
C ASP A 287 16.23 5.11 21.20
N ASN A 288 15.97 4.04 20.45
CA ASN A 288 14.71 3.72 19.82
C ASN A 288 13.85 2.71 20.59
N LEU A 289 14.21 2.38 21.84
CA LEU A 289 13.57 1.36 22.68
C LEU A 289 13.05 2.00 23.98
N ASP A 290 11.83 1.61 24.38
CA ASP A 290 11.28 1.88 25.71
C ASP A 290 11.00 0.55 26.43
N LEU A 291 11.45 0.45 27.69
CA LEU A 291 11.13 -0.66 28.59
C LEU A 291 10.12 -0.24 29.66
N TYR A 292 9.14 -1.11 29.88
CA TYR A 292 8.13 -1.02 30.94
C TYR A 292 8.34 -2.20 31.88
N LEU A 293 8.83 -1.90 33.08
CA LEU A 293 9.19 -2.91 34.06
C LEU A 293 8.02 -3.19 35.01
N PRO A 294 7.84 -4.45 35.43
CA PRO A 294 6.86 -4.77 36.46
C PRO A 294 7.22 -4.07 37.78
N PRO A 295 6.25 -3.55 38.57
CA PRO A 295 6.49 -2.75 39.77
C PRO A 295 7.35 -3.43 40.85
N THR A 296 7.34 -4.76 40.89
CA THR A 296 8.11 -5.57 41.85
C THR A 296 8.74 -6.76 41.13
N ALA A 297 10.06 -6.75 40.97
CA ALA A 297 10.82 -7.88 40.46
C ALA A 297 12.15 -8.03 41.21
N ASP A 298 12.24 -9.09 42.01
CA ASP A 298 13.47 -9.48 42.73
C ASP A 298 14.40 -10.37 41.86
N SER A 299 13.96 -10.71 40.65
CA SER A 299 14.67 -11.55 39.68
C SER A 299 14.36 -11.11 38.25
N PRO A 300 15.20 -11.48 37.27
CA PRO A 300 14.89 -11.24 35.86
C PRO A 300 13.52 -11.82 35.46
N ARG A 301 12.80 -11.10 34.60
CA ARG A 301 11.43 -11.45 34.18
C ARG A 301 11.38 -11.70 32.68
N PRO A 302 10.50 -12.60 32.20
CA PRO A 302 10.26 -12.74 30.78
C PRO A 302 9.89 -11.40 30.12
N ALA A 303 10.06 -11.28 28.81
CA ALA A 303 9.76 -10.05 28.08
C ALA A 303 8.82 -10.27 26.87
N VAL A 304 8.05 -9.24 26.54
CA VAL A 304 7.28 -9.13 25.29
C VAL A 304 7.76 -7.89 24.54
N VAL A 305 8.23 -8.08 23.30
CA VAL A 305 8.65 -6.98 22.42
C VAL A 305 7.56 -6.70 21.39
N PHE A 306 6.99 -5.50 21.44
CA PHE A 306 5.93 -5.04 20.55
C PHE A 306 6.53 -4.26 19.37
N VAL A 307 6.30 -4.78 18.15
CA VAL A 307 6.83 -4.27 16.88
C VAL A 307 5.69 -3.62 16.10
N HIS A 308 5.68 -2.29 16.03
CA HIS A 308 4.61 -1.55 15.36
C HIS A 308 4.48 -1.90 13.87
N GLY A 309 3.32 -1.62 13.27
CA GLY A 309 3.11 -1.81 11.83
C GLY A 309 3.71 -0.72 10.96
N GLY A 310 3.47 -0.77 9.66
CA GLY A 310 3.92 0.26 8.74
C GLY A 310 3.56 -0.04 7.29
N PRO A 311 4.14 0.70 6.32
CA PRO A 311 5.13 1.74 6.54
C PRO A 311 4.58 2.99 7.24
N VAL A 312 5.39 3.60 8.11
CA VAL A 312 5.05 4.85 8.83
C VAL A 312 5.93 5.99 8.29
N PRO A 313 5.40 7.18 7.97
CA PRO A 313 6.22 8.29 7.47
C PRO A 313 7.40 8.61 8.39
N ALA A 314 8.59 8.85 7.81
CA ALA A 314 9.81 9.15 8.58
C ALA A 314 9.69 10.39 9.47
N GLY A 315 8.80 11.34 9.11
CA GLY A 315 8.50 12.54 9.89
C GLY A 315 7.34 12.41 10.88
N ALA A 316 6.79 11.20 11.09
CA ALA A 316 5.66 11.00 12.00
C ALA A 316 6.02 11.40 13.44
N SER A 317 5.14 12.17 14.08
CA SER A 317 5.30 12.62 15.46
C SER A 317 3.94 12.66 16.17
N PRO A 318 3.78 12.00 17.34
CA PRO A 318 4.76 11.13 18.00
C PRO A 318 5.08 9.87 17.18
N THR A 319 6.25 9.27 17.41
CA THR A 319 6.66 8.03 16.72
C THR A 319 5.86 6.83 17.24
N PRO A 320 5.80 5.70 16.50
CA PRO A 320 4.98 4.55 16.87
C PRO A 320 5.16 3.98 18.27
N ARG A 321 6.39 3.96 18.83
CA ARG A 321 6.61 3.53 20.22
C ARG A 321 5.89 4.41 21.25
N ASP A 322 5.57 5.65 20.89
CA ASP A 322 4.85 6.61 21.72
C ASP A 322 3.32 6.55 21.54
N TRP A 323 2.81 5.74 20.60
CA TRP A 323 1.37 5.61 20.36
C TRP A 323 0.65 4.95 21.54
N PRO A 324 -0.54 5.43 21.93
CA PRO A 324 -1.27 4.90 23.08
C PRO A 324 -1.46 3.38 23.06
N THR A 325 -1.70 2.78 21.89
CA THR A 325 -1.86 1.33 21.72
C THR A 325 -0.60 0.56 22.12
N LEU A 326 0.56 0.91 21.56
CA LEU A 326 1.82 0.21 21.83
C LEU A 326 2.22 0.36 23.30
N ARG A 327 2.10 1.58 23.85
CA ARG A 327 2.32 1.80 25.29
C ARG A 327 1.30 1.04 26.14
N GLY A 328 0.05 0.94 25.69
CA GLY A 328 -1.02 0.20 26.34
C GLY A 328 -0.69 -1.28 26.50
N TYR A 329 -0.30 -1.92 25.40
CA TYR A 329 0.16 -3.30 25.38
C TYR A 329 1.39 -3.54 26.28
N ALA A 330 2.39 -2.67 26.21
CA ALA A 330 3.59 -2.81 27.05
C ALA A 330 3.31 -2.63 28.54
N ARG A 331 2.46 -1.66 28.91
CA ARG A 331 2.01 -1.48 30.29
C ARG A 331 1.14 -2.63 30.77
N TYR A 332 0.27 -3.17 29.92
CA TYR A 332 -0.49 -4.38 30.23
C TYR A 332 0.48 -5.51 30.58
N ALA A 333 1.46 -5.79 29.72
CA ALA A 333 2.44 -6.85 29.94
C ALA A 333 3.18 -6.67 31.29
N ALA A 334 3.63 -5.45 31.58
CA ALA A 334 4.27 -5.07 32.84
C ALA A 334 3.37 -5.24 34.07
N ASP A 335 2.09 -4.86 33.98
CA ASP A 335 1.08 -5.10 35.03
C ASP A 335 0.86 -6.60 35.29
N ARG A 336 1.05 -7.45 34.28
CA ARG A 336 1.02 -8.92 34.40
C ARG A 336 2.35 -9.54 34.81
N GLY A 337 3.34 -8.74 35.19
CA GLY A 337 4.59 -9.22 35.75
C GLY A 337 5.63 -9.64 34.73
N VAL A 338 5.55 -9.22 33.47
CA VAL A 338 6.60 -9.45 32.45
C VAL A 338 7.09 -8.11 31.91
N VAL A 339 8.31 -8.01 31.42
CA VAL A 339 8.82 -6.76 30.83
C VAL A 339 8.09 -6.48 29.51
N GLY A 340 7.46 -5.32 29.38
CA GLY A 340 6.93 -4.83 28.12
C GLY A 340 7.98 -3.96 27.41
N ALA A 341 8.21 -4.17 26.13
CA ALA A 341 9.16 -3.39 25.34
C ALA A 341 8.53 -2.87 24.06
N THR A 342 8.65 -1.57 23.77
CA THR A 342 8.21 -0.97 22.50
C THR A 342 9.41 -0.35 21.79
N LEU A 343 9.50 -0.49 20.46
CA LEU A 343 10.56 0.12 19.67
C LEU A 343 10.03 0.94 18.50
N ASP A 344 10.85 1.81 17.94
CA ASP A 344 10.68 2.34 16.58
C ASP A 344 11.63 1.62 15.61
N HIS A 345 11.17 1.36 14.39
CA HIS A 345 12.01 0.86 13.30
C HIS A 345 11.80 1.67 12.02
N ARG A 346 12.75 1.58 11.08
CA ARG A 346 12.81 2.43 9.88
C ARG A 346 11.97 1.91 8.71
N LEU A 347 10.83 1.25 8.97
CA LEU A 347 9.91 0.84 7.89
C LEU A 347 9.10 2.08 7.43
N HIS A 348 9.70 2.90 6.57
CA HIS A 348 9.10 4.13 6.07
C HIS A 348 8.54 4.00 4.65
N ALA A 349 9.03 3.01 3.91
CA ALA A 349 8.49 2.53 2.65
C ALA A 349 8.51 1.00 2.59
N VAL A 350 7.79 0.42 1.63
CA VAL A 350 7.80 -1.04 1.37
C VAL A 350 9.19 -1.57 1.00
N THR A 351 10.13 -0.70 0.63
CA THR A 351 11.53 -1.05 0.35
C THR A 351 12.40 -1.14 1.60
N ASP A 352 11.91 -0.73 2.77
CA ASP A 352 12.71 -0.64 3.99
C ASP A 352 12.66 -1.90 4.87
N TYR A 353 12.06 -3.01 4.41
CA TYR A 353 11.92 -4.23 5.21
C TYR A 353 13.26 -4.76 5.74
N GLU A 354 14.32 -4.74 4.94
CA GLU A 354 15.65 -5.18 5.39
C GLU A 354 16.20 -4.31 6.52
N ARG A 355 16.04 -2.99 6.40
CA ARG A 355 16.47 -2.04 7.42
C ARG A 355 15.64 -2.18 8.70
N ALA A 356 14.33 -2.34 8.55
CA ALA A 356 13.42 -2.57 9.67
C ALA A 356 13.71 -3.89 10.40
N ALA A 357 14.03 -4.96 9.66
CA ALA A 357 14.42 -6.25 10.23
C ALA A 357 15.68 -6.12 11.09
N ALA A 358 16.69 -5.36 10.62
CA ALA A 358 17.89 -5.08 11.40
C ALA A 358 17.58 -4.28 12.68
N ASP A 359 16.74 -3.24 12.59
CA ASP A 359 16.34 -2.43 13.76
C ASP A 359 15.60 -3.28 14.82
N VAL A 360 14.72 -4.19 14.38
CA VAL A 360 13.99 -5.11 15.26
C VAL A 360 14.96 -6.09 15.92
N ALA A 361 15.86 -6.71 15.16
CA ALA A 361 16.86 -7.64 15.70
C ALA A 361 17.76 -6.96 16.75
N ASP A 362 18.26 -5.75 16.47
CA ASP A 362 19.09 -4.98 17.40
C ASP A 362 18.33 -4.56 18.66
N ALA A 363 17.03 -4.23 18.54
CA ALA A 363 16.19 -3.95 19.70
C ALA A 363 15.96 -5.20 20.55
N VAL A 364 15.68 -6.35 19.93
CA VAL A 364 15.49 -7.63 20.63
C VAL A 364 16.74 -8.04 21.40
N GLU A 365 17.94 -7.92 20.80
CA GLU A 365 19.18 -8.24 21.51
C GLU A 365 19.45 -7.29 22.67
N ARG A 366 19.12 -6.00 22.55
CA ARG A 366 19.20 -5.05 23.69
C ARG A 366 18.22 -5.36 24.80
N VAL A 367 16.98 -5.77 24.47
CA VAL A 367 16.01 -6.24 25.46
C VAL A 367 16.56 -7.47 26.19
N ARG A 368 17.09 -8.45 25.46
CA ARG A 368 17.68 -9.67 26.04
C ARG A 368 18.93 -9.41 26.87
N ALA A 369 19.69 -8.37 26.55
CA ALA A 369 20.90 -7.99 27.29
C ALA A 369 20.60 -7.21 28.59
N ASP A 370 19.37 -6.71 28.79
CA ASP A 370 19.00 -6.02 30.02
C ASP A 370 19.02 -7.03 31.19
N PRO A 371 19.75 -6.75 32.29
CA PRO A 371 19.89 -7.69 33.41
C PRO A 371 18.58 -7.99 34.15
N ARG A 372 17.52 -7.22 33.91
CA ARG A 372 16.17 -7.42 34.48
C ARG A 372 15.29 -8.29 33.59
N VAL A 373 15.76 -8.65 32.39
CA VAL A 373 15.07 -9.52 31.45
C VAL A 373 15.65 -10.94 31.54
N ASP A 374 14.76 -11.92 31.58
CA ASP A 374 15.10 -13.32 31.37
C ASP A 374 15.34 -13.55 29.87
N ALA A 375 16.61 -13.56 29.48
CA ALA A 375 17.04 -13.64 28.09
C ALA A 375 16.63 -14.94 27.37
N ASP A 376 16.17 -15.96 28.10
CA ASP A 376 15.73 -17.26 27.57
C ASP A 376 14.20 -17.36 27.45
N ARG A 377 13.47 -16.32 27.86
CA ARG A 377 12.00 -16.24 27.79
C ARG A 377 11.54 -14.90 27.23
N VAL A 378 11.53 -14.82 25.90
CA VAL A 378 11.03 -13.64 25.18
C VAL A 378 9.93 -14.03 24.20
N ALA A 379 8.91 -13.18 24.07
CA ALA A 379 7.91 -13.22 23.02
C ALA A 379 8.04 -11.98 22.12
N LEU A 380 7.75 -12.14 20.82
CA LEU A 380 7.71 -11.05 19.86
C LEU A 380 6.28 -10.87 19.36
N TRP A 381 5.81 -9.62 19.28
CA TRP A 381 4.44 -9.30 18.92
C TRP A 381 4.40 -8.23 17.82
N PHE A 382 3.97 -8.61 16.63
CA PHE A 382 3.96 -7.78 15.42
C PHE A 382 2.57 -7.21 15.15
N PHE A 383 2.50 -6.07 14.48
CA PHE A 383 1.22 -5.43 14.13
C PHE A 383 1.18 -5.10 12.63
N SER A 384 0.03 -5.31 11.98
CA SER A 384 -0.25 -4.77 10.63
C SER A 384 0.87 -5.08 9.61
N GLY A 385 1.39 -4.06 8.91
CA GLY A 385 2.43 -4.20 7.88
C GLY A 385 3.81 -4.62 8.38
N SER A 386 4.00 -4.88 9.68
CA SER A 386 5.21 -5.59 10.13
C SER A 386 5.10 -7.11 10.01
N GLY A 387 3.95 -7.63 9.57
CA GLY A 387 3.72 -9.06 9.31
C GLY A 387 4.84 -9.75 8.51
N PRO A 388 5.40 -9.16 7.43
CA PRO A 388 6.51 -9.79 6.70
C PRO A 388 7.80 -9.95 7.51
N LEU A 389 8.02 -9.12 8.54
CA LEU A 389 9.18 -9.25 9.45
C LEU A 389 9.10 -10.50 10.34
N THR A 390 7.92 -11.12 10.49
CA THR A 390 7.75 -12.36 11.24
C THR A 390 8.48 -13.55 10.60
N ALA A 391 8.72 -13.48 9.28
CA ALA A 391 9.31 -14.56 8.51
C ALA A 391 10.73 -14.94 8.99
N ASP A 392 11.55 -13.98 9.39
CA ASP A 392 12.89 -14.25 9.94
C ASP A 392 12.85 -15.10 11.22
N TRP A 393 11.87 -14.81 12.08
CA TRP A 393 11.72 -15.46 13.37
C TRP A 393 11.07 -16.85 13.27
N MET A 394 10.19 -17.06 12.28
CA MET A 394 9.62 -18.37 11.97
C MET A 394 10.57 -19.25 11.16
N GLY A 395 11.36 -18.65 10.25
CA GLY A 395 12.30 -19.36 9.39
C GLY A 395 13.44 -20.01 10.17
N LYS A 396 13.86 -19.36 11.26
CA LYS A 396 14.89 -19.87 12.18
C LYS A 396 14.60 -19.46 13.62
N PRO A 397 13.62 -20.10 14.29
CA PRO A 397 13.24 -19.75 15.65
C PRO A 397 14.43 -19.89 16.60
N PRO A 398 14.87 -18.81 17.29
CA PRO A 398 15.92 -18.95 18.26
C PRO A 398 15.39 -19.66 19.52
N PRO A 399 16.25 -20.42 20.24
CA PRO A 399 15.80 -21.29 21.34
C PRO A 399 15.22 -20.53 22.54
N TRP A 400 15.46 -19.21 22.64
CA TRP A 400 14.92 -18.34 23.67
C TRP A 400 13.52 -17.80 23.33
N LEU A 401 13.09 -17.88 22.06
CA LEU A 401 11.81 -17.35 21.61
C LEU A 401 10.70 -18.31 22.01
N ARG A 402 9.79 -17.84 22.86
CA ARG A 402 8.71 -18.65 23.44
C ARG A 402 7.38 -18.52 22.73
N CYS A 403 7.16 -17.41 22.03
CA CYS A 403 5.92 -17.14 21.32
C CYS A 403 6.17 -16.06 20.27
N LEU A 404 5.52 -16.19 19.11
CA LEU A 404 5.36 -15.10 18.15
C LEU A 404 3.88 -14.77 18.03
N ALA A 405 3.53 -13.51 18.19
CA ALA A 405 2.17 -13.02 18.06
C ALA A 405 2.07 -11.99 16.93
N ALA A 406 0.90 -11.89 16.30
CA ALA A 406 0.65 -10.88 15.29
C ALA A 406 -0.81 -10.42 15.26
N ASP A 407 -1.02 -9.11 15.27
CA ASP A 407 -2.35 -8.49 15.23
C ASP A 407 -2.64 -7.92 13.85
N TYR A 408 -3.77 -8.35 13.27
CA TYR A 408 -4.27 -8.01 11.93
C TYR A 408 -3.13 -7.87 10.89
N PRO A 409 -2.23 -8.87 10.77
CA PRO A 409 -1.01 -8.71 10.02
C PRO A 409 -1.25 -8.79 8.51
N ILE A 410 -0.43 -8.06 7.78
CA ILE A 410 -0.27 -8.26 6.33
C ILE A 410 0.76 -9.36 6.15
N MET A 411 0.34 -10.57 5.77
CA MET A 411 1.19 -11.77 5.76
C MET A 411 1.87 -12.06 4.42
N ALA A 412 1.59 -11.25 3.39
CA ALA A 412 2.22 -11.31 2.09
C ALA A 412 2.22 -9.91 1.46
N PRO A 413 3.18 -9.56 0.59
CA PRO A 413 3.17 -8.28 -0.11
C PRO A 413 1.89 -8.14 -0.95
N LEU A 414 1.21 -7.01 -0.81
CA LEU A 414 0.07 -6.67 -1.67
C LEU A 414 0.57 -6.43 -3.10
N PRO A 415 -0.25 -6.64 -4.16
CA PRO A 415 0.22 -6.53 -5.54
C PRO A 415 0.87 -5.18 -5.87
N ASN A 416 0.35 -4.07 -5.34
CA ASN A 416 0.90 -2.73 -5.46
C ASN A 416 2.14 -2.45 -4.59
N TRP A 417 2.66 -3.41 -3.84
CA TRP A 417 3.93 -3.29 -3.10
C TRP A 417 5.13 -3.73 -3.93
N GLY A 418 4.90 -4.38 -5.08
CA GLY A 418 5.94 -5.00 -5.89
C GLY A 418 6.49 -6.29 -5.27
N ARG A 419 7.56 -6.84 -5.84
CA ARG A 419 8.22 -8.01 -5.24
C ARG A 419 8.93 -7.63 -3.97
N LEU A 420 8.68 -8.42 -2.93
CA LEU A 420 9.47 -8.45 -1.72
C LEU A 420 10.40 -9.67 -1.74
N ASP A 421 11.60 -9.54 -1.16
CA ASP A 421 12.55 -10.65 -1.01
C ASP A 421 11.88 -11.87 -0.37
N ALA A 422 12.17 -13.07 -0.86
CA ALA A 422 11.64 -14.35 -0.37
C ALA A 422 11.78 -14.50 1.17
N ARG A 423 12.81 -13.89 1.75
CA ARG A 423 13.05 -13.81 3.20
C ARG A 423 11.87 -13.22 3.98
N PHE A 424 11.05 -12.38 3.37
CA PHE A 424 9.91 -11.71 4.00
C PHE A 424 8.57 -12.32 3.57
N HIS A 425 8.51 -13.62 3.29
CA HIS A 425 7.27 -14.35 3.00
C HIS A 425 6.90 -15.29 4.17
N PRO A 426 6.07 -14.82 5.12
CA PRO A 426 5.59 -15.60 6.25
C PRO A 426 5.04 -16.99 5.90
N ALA A 427 4.32 -17.11 4.78
CA ALA A 427 3.73 -18.37 4.32
C ALA A 427 4.78 -19.44 3.96
N ASP A 428 5.97 -19.03 3.49
CA ASP A 428 7.09 -19.95 3.26
C ASP A 428 7.83 -20.26 4.57
N ALA A 429 8.06 -19.23 5.38
CA ALA A 429 8.80 -19.34 6.63
C ALA A 429 8.12 -20.23 7.68
N VAL A 430 6.78 -20.28 7.72
CA VAL A 430 6.02 -21.06 8.72
C VAL A 430 6.30 -22.57 8.64
N ALA A 431 6.75 -23.08 7.49
CA ALA A 431 7.19 -24.47 7.36
C ALA A 431 8.40 -24.81 8.24
N HIS A 432 9.15 -23.81 8.68
CA HIS A 432 10.36 -23.94 9.50
C HIS A 432 10.16 -23.52 10.96
N ALA A 433 8.94 -23.12 11.35
CA ALA A 433 8.62 -22.67 12.70
C ALA A 433 8.77 -23.77 13.78
N GLY A 434 8.75 -25.04 13.37
CA GLY A 434 8.90 -26.17 14.29
C GLY A 434 7.80 -26.17 15.35
N ALA A 435 8.20 -26.12 16.63
CA ALA A 435 7.29 -26.10 17.77
C ALA A 435 7.07 -24.69 18.36
N LEU A 436 7.50 -23.62 17.65
CA LEU A 436 7.27 -22.25 18.08
C LEU A 436 5.75 -21.96 18.09
N PRO A 437 5.15 -21.60 19.24
CA PRO A 437 3.75 -21.21 19.29
C PRO A 437 3.52 -19.87 18.59
N LEU A 438 2.48 -19.82 17.74
CA LEU A 438 2.07 -18.65 16.98
C LEU A 438 0.67 -18.21 17.44
N VAL A 439 0.50 -16.92 17.74
CA VAL A 439 -0.81 -16.33 18.11
C VAL A 439 -1.19 -15.29 17.08
N LEU A 440 -2.31 -15.50 16.39
CA LEU A 440 -2.78 -14.60 15.33
C LEU A 440 -4.10 -13.94 15.72
N VAL A 441 -4.13 -12.62 15.84
CA VAL A 441 -5.37 -11.87 16.08
C VAL A 441 -5.93 -11.39 14.75
N ARG A 442 -7.13 -11.87 14.37
CA ARG A 442 -7.75 -11.59 13.07
C ARG A 442 -8.90 -10.61 13.21
N ALA A 443 -8.84 -9.50 12.47
CA ALA A 443 -9.96 -8.57 12.29
C ALA A 443 -10.99 -9.18 11.33
N GLY A 444 -12.27 -9.22 11.74
CA GLY A 444 -13.34 -9.81 10.94
C GLY A 444 -13.89 -8.90 9.85
N LEU A 445 -13.72 -7.57 10.00
CA LEU A 445 -14.05 -6.55 9.00
C LEU A 445 -12.77 -6.03 8.31
N GLU A 446 -11.84 -6.93 8.01
CA GLU A 446 -10.59 -6.63 7.32
C GLU A 446 -10.80 -6.39 5.82
N SER A 447 -9.89 -5.65 5.18
CA SER A 447 -9.89 -5.56 3.71
C SER A 447 -9.71 -6.95 3.10
N ALA A 448 -10.38 -7.21 1.97
CA ALA A 448 -10.36 -8.52 1.33
C ALA A 448 -8.93 -8.94 0.95
N GLU A 449 -8.09 -7.98 0.58
CA GLU A 449 -6.71 -8.19 0.16
C GLU A 449 -5.84 -8.61 1.36
N ILE A 450 -5.94 -7.93 2.50
CA ILE A 450 -5.19 -8.29 3.71
C ILE A 450 -5.68 -9.64 4.24
N ALA A 451 -7.00 -9.84 4.29
CA ALA A 451 -7.61 -11.11 4.71
C ALA A 451 -7.12 -12.28 3.84
N ALA A 452 -6.96 -12.10 2.53
CA ALA A 452 -6.42 -13.13 1.64
C ALA A 452 -4.98 -13.52 2.02
N THR A 453 -4.12 -12.56 2.39
CA THR A 453 -2.75 -12.87 2.84
C THR A 453 -2.74 -13.69 4.13
N VAL A 454 -3.66 -13.40 5.05
CA VAL A 454 -3.82 -14.14 6.30
C VAL A 454 -4.31 -15.57 6.03
N GLU A 455 -5.28 -15.75 5.15
CA GLU A 455 -5.78 -17.08 4.79
C GLU A 455 -4.73 -17.93 4.08
N GLU A 456 -3.90 -17.34 3.20
CA GLU A 456 -2.76 -18.01 2.58
C GLU A 456 -1.77 -18.52 3.65
N PHE A 457 -1.38 -17.65 4.58
CA PHE A 457 -0.51 -18.01 5.70
C PHE A 457 -1.10 -19.13 6.56
N LEU A 458 -2.37 -19.02 6.96
CA LEU A 458 -3.06 -20.04 7.75
C LEU A 458 -3.17 -21.37 6.99
N ALA A 459 -3.36 -21.33 5.67
CA ALA A 459 -3.35 -22.53 4.85
C ALA A 459 -1.95 -23.17 4.82
N ALA A 460 -0.88 -22.39 4.73
CA ALA A 460 0.49 -22.88 4.81
C ALA A 460 0.80 -23.50 6.19
N ALA A 461 0.42 -22.81 7.27
CA ALA A 461 0.57 -23.29 8.64
C ALA A 461 -0.14 -24.64 8.86
N ARG A 462 -1.38 -24.79 8.36
CA ARG A 462 -2.11 -26.06 8.41
C ARG A 462 -1.42 -27.17 7.62
N ARG A 463 -0.81 -26.86 6.47
CA ARG A 463 -0.09 -27.87 5.65
C ARG A 463 1.17 -28.39 6.35
N CYS A 464 1.91 -27.53 7.06
CA CYS A 464 3.13 -27.94 7.79
C CYS A 464 2.87 -28.37 9.23
N GLY A 465 1.66 -28.21 9.76
CA GLY A 465 1.32 -28.57 11.13
C GLY A 465 1.90 -27.61 12.18
N ALA A 466 2.10 -26.34 11.83
CA ALA A 466 2.56 -25.32 12.77
C ALA A 466 1.52 -25.05 13.88
N ASP A 467 1.99 -24.75 15.08
CA ASP A 467 1.16 -24.45 16.25
C ASP A 467 0.63 -23.01 16.15
N VAL A 468 -0.58 -22.84 15.62
CA VAL A 468 -1.22 -21.53 15.44
C VAL A 468 -2.54 -21.45 16.21
N GLU A 469 -2.60 -20.55 17.20
CA GLU A 469 -3.85 -20.16 17.86
C GLU A 469 -4.40 -18.87 17.22
N VAL A 470 -5.62 -18.93 16.68
CA VAL A 470 -6.32 -17.76 16.13
C VAL A 470 -7.28 -17.17 17.16
N VAL A 471 -7.18 -15.86 17.35
CA VAL A 471 -8.09 -15.03 18.16
C VAL A 471 -8.86 -14.11 17.22
N ASP A 472 -10.14 -14.40 17.00
CA ASP A 472 -10.99 -13.60 16.12
C ASP A 472 -11.57 -12.37 16.83
N VAL A 473 -11.65 -11.27 16.07
CA VAL A 473 -12.40 -10.05 16.39
C VAL A 473 -13.45 -9.82 15.29
N PRO A 474 -14.58 -10.57 15.31
CA PRO A 474 -15.56 -10.57 14.23
C PRO A 474 -16.03 -9.20 13.73
N SER A 475 -16.25 -8.23 14.64
CA SER A 475 -16.71 -6.88 14.26
C SER A 475 -15.56 -5.85 14.22
N GLY A 476 -14.31 -6.29 14.37
CA GLY A 476 -13.15 -5.40 14.38
C GLY A 476 -12.65 -5.10 12.97
N HIS A 477 -12.34 -3.83 12.72
CA HIS A 477 -11.56 -3.39 11.57
C HIS A 477 -10.05 -3.49 11.85
N HIS A 478 -9.25 -3.22 10.82
CA HIS A 478 -7.81 -3.06 10.97
C HIS A 478 -7.48 -1.99 12.04
N GLY A 479 -6.67 -2.33 13.05
CA GLY A 479 -6.38 -1.42 14.18
C GLY A 479 -7.56 -1.21 15.14
N PHE A 480 -8.41 -2.24 15.30
CA PHE A 480 -9.62 -2.23 16.12
C PHE A 480 -9.42 -1.70 17.55
N GLU A 481 -8.22 -1.73 18.12
CA GLU A 481 -7.93 -1.25 19.47
C GLU A 481 -8.24 0.23 19.66
N THR A 482 -8.21 1.00 18.57
CA THR A 482 -8.47 2.45 18.57
C THR A 482 -9.63 2.85 17.68
N VAL A 483 -9.96 2.02 16.70
CA VAL A 483 -11.07 2.25 15.77
C VAL A 483 -12.38 1.72 16.36
N ASP A 484 -12.35 0.54 16.98
CA ASP A 484 -13.53 -0.18 17.47
C ASP A 484 -13.34 -0.60 18.95
N PRO A 485 -13.36 0.34 19.92
CA PRO A 485 -13.11 0.05 21.34
C PRO A 485 -14.31 -0.64 22.06
N THR A 486 -14.82 -1.70 21.44
CA THR A 486 -15.98 -2.51 21.85
C THR A 486 -15.60 -3.55 22.91
N ASP A 487 -16.60 -4.13 23.58
CA ASP A 487 -16.37 -5.23 24.53
C ASP A 487 -15.78 -6.48 23.86
N GLU A 488 -16.14 -6.73 22.60
CA GLU A 488 -15.56 -7.81 21.78
C GLU A 488 -14.06 -7.59 21.56
N SER A 489 -13.67 -6.38 21.15
CA SER A 489 -12.26 -5.99 21.01
C SER A 489 -11.49 -6.14 22.32
N ARG A 490 -12.09 -5.72 23.45
CA ARG A 490 -11.46 -5.88 24.78
C ARG A 490 -11.24 -7.34 25.13
N ALA A 491 -12.24 -8.18 24.90
CA ALA A 491 -12.17 -9.62 25.16
C ALA A 491 -11.09 -10.29 24.30
N ALA A 492 -10.96 -9.90 23.04
CA ALA A 492 -9.92 -10.39 22.15
C ALA A 492 -8.51 -10.02 22.62
N VAL A 493 -8.26 -8.75 22.99
CA VAL A 493 -6.96 -8.33 23.54
C VAL A 493 -6.63 -9.09 24.83
N HIS A 494 -7.60 -9.24 25.73
CA HIS A 494 -7.41 -10.03 26.95
C HIS A 494 -7.06 -11.50 26.65
N ARG A 495 -7.73 -12.11 25.67
CA ARG A 495 -7.48 -13.50 25.26
C ARG A 495 -6.11 -13.65 24.63
N ALA A 496 -5.76 -12.82 23.65
CA ALA A 496 -4.46 -12.86 22.97
C ALA A 496 -3.31 -12.68 23.98
N MET A 497 -3.40 -11.65 24.83
CA MET A 497 -2.40 -11.41 25.86
C MET A 497 -2.31 -12.58 26.86
N GLY A 498 -3.45 -13.13 27.28
CA GLY A 498 -3.48 -14.32 28.12
C GLY A 498 -2.78 -15.52 27.48
N THR A 499 -2.99 -15.77 26.19
CA THR A 499 -2.34 -16.84 25.44
C THR A 499 -0.82 -16.62 25.33
N VAL A 500 -0.37 -15.43 24.93
CA VAL A 500 1.06 -15.09 24.84
C VAL A 500 1.76 -15.27 26.19
N LEU A 501 1.16 -14.78 27.28
CA LEU A 501 1.74 -14.91 28.63
C LEU A 501 1.82 -16.36 29.11
N ARG A 502 0.87 -17.22 28.72
CA ARG A 502 0.95 -18.66 29.03
C ARG A 502 2.17 -19.29 28.36
N HIS A 503 2.39 -19.07 27.06
CA HIS A 503 3.56 -19.61 26.37
C HIS A 503 4.87 -19.06 26.92
N LEU A 504 4.88 -17.79 27.34
CA LEU A 504 6.06 -17.14 27.89
C LEU A 504 6.46 -17.65 29.29
N THR A 505 5.51 -18.23 30.02
CA THR A 505 5.71 -18.72 31.40
C THR A 505 5.72 -20.25 31.53
N ALA A 506 5.43 -20.96 30.44
CA ALA A 506 5.37 -22.43 30.37
C ALA A 506 6.73 -23.12 30.46
#